data_AF-A0A1D6LQE0-F1
#
_entry.id   AF-A0A1D6LQE0-F1
#
_cell.length_a   1.000
_cell.length_b   1.000
_cell.length_c   1.000
_cell.angle_alpha   90.00
_cell.angle_beta   90.00
_cell.angle_gamma   90.00
#
_symmetry.space_group_name_H-M   'P 1'
#
loop_
_entity.id
_entity.type
_entity.pdbx_description
1 polymer ?
#
loop_
_entity_poly.entity_id
_entity_poly.type
_entity_poly.pdbx_seq_one_letter_code
_entity_poly.pdbx_strand_id
1 'polypeptide(L)'
;MGSGTWRKAYGALKDSTKVGLANFNSEYKDLDIAIVKATNHVECPPKERHFRNISWLQVALKTLIVIHRLLREGDGTFKEDFLTYSYRGNVLQIPQFKDDSSPLAWDCSAWVRTYALYLDERLECFRILKYDVELDRLLKLPHASGKAHSRTRSLPLAELLVQLPALQKLLLRLIYCQPEGAACTNYLVQYALALVLKESFKIYCSINDGIINLVDMYFEMPKYDAIKALEIYKRAGQQAEKLSNFYDHCKLLELARTFQFPTLRQACPDIRY
;
A
#
# COMPACT_ATOMS: atom_id res chain seq x y z
N MET A 1 3.31 -17.16 -35.74
CA MET A 1 2.12 -16.29 -35.58
C MET A 1 1.95 -15.97 -34.11
N GLY A 2 2.25 -14.75 -33.63
CA GLY A 2 2.20 -14.45 -32.19
C GLY A 2 2.43 -12.99 -31.76
N SER A 3 2.48 -12.03 -32.69
CA SER A 3 2.82 -10.64 -32.39
C SER A 3 1.63 -9.68 -32.31
N GLY A 4 0.41 -10.16 -32.57
CA GLY A 4 -0.83 -9.35 -32.58
C GLY A 4 -1.49 -9.22 -31.20
N THR A 5 -1.37 -10.23 -30.34
CA THR A 5 -2.05 -10.28 -29.04
C THR A 5 -1.42 -9.33 -28.03
N TRP A 6 -0.08 -9.24 -28.00
CA TRP A 6 0.65 -8.32 -27.12
C TRP A 6 0.46 -6.85 -27.47
N ARG A 7 0.42 -6.50 -28.76
CA ARG A 7 0.13 -5.13 -29.20
C ARG A 7 -1.30 -4.70 -28.87
N LYS A 8 -2.27 -5.63 -28.96
CA LYS A 8 -3.65 -5.38 -28.54
C LYS A 8 -3.78 -5.27 -27.02
N ALA A 9 -3.11 -6.12 -26.24
CA ALA A 9 -3.11 -6.04 -24.78
C ALA A 9 -2.46 -4.74 -24.28
N TYR A 10 -1.34 -4.33 -24.88
CA TYR A 10 -0.68 -3.05 -24.58
C TYR A 10 -1.54 -1.84 -25.00
N GLY A 11 -2.19 -1.91 -26.17
CA GLY A 11 -3.13 -0.89 -26.62
C GLY A 11 -4.34 -0.75 -25.69
N ALA A 12 -4.93 -1.87 -25.26
CA ALA A 12 -6.03 -1.90 -24.30
C ALA A 12 -5.61 -1.35 -22.92
N LEU A 13 -4.40 -1.66 -22.45
CA LEU A 13 -3.84 -1.10 -21.22
C LEU A 13 -3.66 0.43 -21.33
N LYS A 14 -3.13 0.90 -22.48
CA LYS A 14 -2.94 2.33 -22.78
C LYS A 14 -4.27 3.08 -22.85
N ASP A 15 -5.28 2.51 -23.49
CA ASP A 15 -6.60 3.13 -23.66
C ASP A 15 -7.41 3.08 -22.35
N SER A 16 -7.31 1.99 -21.58
CA SER A 16 -7.88 1.91 -20.22
C SER A 16 -7.25 2.94 -19.27
N THR A 17 -5.93 3.15 -19.36
CA THR A 17 -5.22 4.19 -18.59
C THR A 17 -5.69 5.60 -18.99
N LYS A 18 -5.84 5.87 -20.30
CA LYS A 18 -6.32 7.16 -20.83
C LYS A 18 -7.79 7.46 -20.50
N VAL A 19 -8.66 6.46 -20.57
CA VAL A 19 -10.09 6.60 -20.27
C VAL A 19 -10.33 6.74 -18.76
N GLY A 20 -9.56 6.01 -17.93
CA GLY A 20 -9.55 6.24 -16.48
C GLY A 20 -9.10 7.67 -16.12
N LEU A 21 -8.12 8.21 -16.85
CA LEU A 21 -7.57 9.57 -16.69
C LEU A 21 -8.56 10.71 -17.01
N ALA A 22 -9.57 10.48 -17.86
CA ALA A 22 -10.54 11.52 -18.25
C ALA A 22 -11.57 11.84 -17.14
N ASN A 23 -11.74 10.98 -16.14
CA ASN A 23 -12.72 11.14 -15.06
C ASN A 23 -12.11 11.58 -13.71
N PHE A 24 -10.88 12.08 -13.69
CA PHE A 24 -10.23 12.55 -12.45
C PHE A 24 -10.79 13.91 -12.00
N ASN A 25 -11.78 13.86 -11.11
CA ASN A 25 -12.04 14.95 -10.18
C ASN A 25 -11.26 14.69 -8.87
N SER A 26 -9.93 14.81 -8.95
CA SER A 26 -8.98 14.57 -7.86
C SER A 26 -8.38 15.91 -7.39
N GLU A 27 -8.22 16.10 -6.07
CA GLU A 27 -7.53 17.24 -5.45
C GLU A 27 -6.03 17.37 -5.84
N TYR A 28 -5.49 16.44 -6.66
CA TYR A 28 -4.09 16.38 -7.07
C TYR A 28 -3.92 16.47 -8.60
N LYS A 29 -4.77 17.24 -9.29
CA LYS A 29 -4.74 17.42 -10.76
C LYS A 29 -3.34 17.74 -11.31
N ASP A 30 -2.56 18.59 -10.65
CA ASP A 30 -1.22 18.97 -11.13
C ASP A 30 -0.21 17.83 -11.06
N LEU A 31 -0.40 16.92 -10.11
CA LEU A 31 0.46 15.75 -9.89
C LEU A 31 0.06 14.60 -10.83
N ASP A 32 -1.24 14.44 -11.10
CA ASP A 32 -1.74 13.59 -12.17
C ASP A 32 -1.25 14.07 -13.54
N ILE A 33 -1.23 15.39 -13.78
CA ILE A 33 -0.64 16.00 -14.98
C ILE A 33 0.88 15.76 -15.02
N ALA A 34 1.59 15.88 -13.90
CA ALA A 34 3.03 15.62 -13.83
C ALA A 34 3.37 14.14 -14.12
N ILE A 35 2.53 13.21 -13.64
CA ILE A 35 2.65 11.77 -13.93
C ILE A 35 2.35 11.50 -15.41
N VAL A 36 1.29 12.10 -15.96
CA VAL A 36 0.97 12.01 -17.39
C VAL A 36 2.12 12.59 -18.21
N LYS A 37 2.66 13.76 -17.89
CA LYS A 37 3.82 14.34 -18.58
C LYS A 37 5.07 13.48 -18.43
N ALA A 38 5.28 12.84 -17.28
CA ALA A 38 6.41 11.96 -17.02
C ALA A 38 6.28 10.55 -17.62
N THR A 39 5.10 10.21 -18.15
CA THR A 39 4.76 8.94 -18.83
C THR A 39 4.36 9.14 -20.30
N ASN A 40 4.18 10.40 -20.75
CA ASN A 40 3.92 10.75 -22.14
C ASN A 40 5.25 10.80 -22.91
N HIS A 41 5.50 9.76 -23.69
CA HIS A 41 6.63 9.72 -24.61
C HIS A 41 6.38 10.69 -25.76
N VAL A 42 7.19 11.76 -25.86
CA VAL A 42 7.38 12.42 -27.15
C VAL A 42 7.93 11.37 -28.12
N GLU A 43 7.18 11.07 -29.18
CA GLU A 43 7.59 10.24 -30.32
C GLU A 43 8.69 10.95 -31.11
N CYS A 44 9.89 10.97 -30.58
CA CYS A 44 11.12 11.10 -31.34
C CYS A 44 12.09 10.07 -30.74
N PRO A 45 12.70 9.17 -31.54
CA PRO A 45 13.75 8.30 -31.02
C PRO A 45 14.80 9.21 -30.36
N PRO A 46 15.09 9.05 -29.06
CA PRO A 46 15.95 9.98 -28.38
C PRO A 46 17.34 9.90 -29.00
N LYS A 47 17.88 11.04 -29.46
CA LYS A 47 19.31 11.16 -29.81
C LYS A 47 20.13 10.54 -28.68
N GLU A 48 21.13 9.72 -28.98
CA GLU A 48 21.92 8.85 -28.06
C GLU A 48 22.28 9.48 -26.69
N ARG A 49 22.41 10.81 -26.64
CA ARG A 49 22.56 11.62 -25.42
C ARG A 49 21.45 11.47 -24.35
N HIS A 50 20.23 11.04 -24.68
CA HIS A 50 19.14 10.89 -23.70
C HIS A 50 19.05 9.48 -23.09
N PHE A 51 19.70 8.49 -23.69
CA PHE A 51 19.81 7.14 -23.10
C PHE A 51 20.66 7.15 -21.82
N ARG A 52 21.47 8.18 -21.59
CA ARG A 52 22.27 8.34 -20.36
C ARG A 52 21.47 8.77 -19.12
N ASN A 53 20.20 9.20 -19.26
CA ASN A 53 19.44 9.85 -18.18
C ASN A 53 18.19 9.08 -17.70
N ILE A 54 17.85 7.94 -18.31
CA ILE A 54 16.80 7.05 -17.79
C ILE A 54 17.48 6.03 -16.90
N SER A 55 17.59 6.32 -15.60
CA SER A 55 18.09 5.32 -14.67
C SER A 55 17.07 4.19 -14.50
N TRP A 56 17.55 2.96 -14.36
CA TRP A 56 16.72 1.79 -14.06
C TRP A 56 15.85 2.02 -12.82
N LEU A 57 16.34 2.82 -11.87
CA LEU A 57 15.60 3.27 -10.69
C LEU A 57 14.30 4.00 -11.05
N GLN A 58 14.33 4.96 -11.97
CA GLN A 58 13.13 5.70 -12.36
C GLN A 58 12.11 4.80 -13.03
N VAL A 59 12.56 3.88 -13.89
CA VAL A 59 11.68 2.94 -14.58
C VAL A 59 11.01 2.00 -13.58
N ALA A 60 11.79 1.37 -12.70
CA ALA A 60 11.26 0.46 -11.69
C ALA A 60 10.26 1.16 -10.77
N LEU A 61 10.63 2.33 -10.24
CA LEU A 61 9.77 3.07 -9.31
C LEU A 61 8.48 3.56 -9.96
N LYS A 62 8.53 4.11 -11.19
CA LYS A 62 7.32 4.50 -11.93
C LYS A 62 6.40 3.31 -12.20
N THR A 63 6.96 2.16 -12.57
CA THR A 63 6.19 0.92 -12.78
C THR A 63 5.47 0.48 -11.50
N LEU A 64 6.17 0.47 -10.36
CA LEU A 64 5.56 0.13 -9.06
C LEU A 64 4.49 1.15 -8.64
N ILE A 65 4.69 2.45 -8.91
CA ILE A 65 3.69 3.50 -8.69
C ILE A 65 2.43 3.22 -9.51
N VAL A 66 2.57 2.89 -10.79
CA VAL A 66 1.43 2.56 -11.67
C VAL A 66 0.70 1.34 -11.14
N ILE A 67 1.41 0.28 -10.75
CA ILE A 67 0.81 -0.91 -10.14
C ILE A 67 0.03 -0.52 -8.89
N HIS A 68 0.61 0.25 -7.97
CA HIS A 68 -0.08 0.68 -6.76
C HIS A 68 -1.36 1.45 -7.07
N ARG A 69 -1.33 2.38 -8.04
CA ARG A 69 -2.53 3.11 -8.48
C ARG A 69 -3.59 2.17 -9.03
N LEU A 70 -3.22 1.21 -9.89
CA LEU A 70 -4.15 0.22 -10.42
C LEU A 70 -4.74 -0.68 -9.32
N LEU A 71 -3.97 -1.02 -8.28
CA LEU A 71 -4.49 -1.77 -7.13
C LEU A 71 -5.47 -0.96 -6.29
N ARG A 72 -5.39 0.37 -6.30
CA ARG A 72 -6.34 1.26 -5.60
C ARG A 72 -7.58 1.53 -6.43
N GLU A 73 -7.37 1.99 -7.66
CA GLU A 73 -8.38 2.62 -8.52
C GLU A 73 -8.88 1.69 -9.65
N GLY A 74 -8.21 0.56 -9.88
CA GLY A 74 -8.62 -0.42 -10.88
C GLY A 74 -9.96 -1.07 -10.53
N ASP A 75 -10.65 -1.52 -11.57
CA ASP A 75 -11.88 -2.29 -11.42
C ASP A 75 -11.63 -3.65 -10.74
N GLY A 76 -12.70 -4.26 -10.21
CA GLY A 76 -12.60 -5.54 -9.51
C GLY A 76 -12.03 -6.66 -10.40
N THR A 77 -12.31 -6.60 -11.70
CA THR A 77 -11.80 -7.56 -12.70
C THR A 77 -10.29 -7.49 -12.87
N PHE A 78 -9.71 -6.28 -12.95
CA PHE A 78 -8.27 -6.12 -13.02
C PHE A 78 -7.57 -6.65 -11.76
N LYS A 79 -8.13 -6.38 -10.58
CA LYS A 79 -7.55 -6.85 -9.30
C LYS A 79 -7.52 -8.37 -9.26
N GLU A 80 -8.61 -9.04 -9.64
CA GLU A 80 -8.69 -10.51 -9.70
C GLU A 80 -7.77 -11.12 -10.77
N ASP A 81 -7.69 -10.53 -11.95
CA ASP A 81 -6.78 -10.98 -13.00
C ASP A 81 -5.33 -10.83 -12.55
N PHE A 82 -4.96 -9.66 -12.02
CA PHE A 82 -3.62 -9.39 -11.54
C PHE A 82 -3.22 -10.32 -10.38
N LEU A 83 -4.13 -10.61 -9.46
CA LEU A 83 -3.94 -11.64 -8.43
C LEU A 83 -3.68 -12.99 -9.08
N THR A 84 -4.49 -13.41 -10.05
CA THR A 84 -4.33 -14.67 -10.81
C THR A 84 -2.95 -14.77 -11.46
N TYR A 85 -2.42 -13.68 -11.99
CA TYR A 85 -1.05 -13.62 -12.48
C TYR A 85 0.00 -13.70 -11.36
N SER A 86 -0.22 -12.99 -10.25
CA SER A 86 0.65 -13.04 -9.07
C SER A 86 0.67 -14.44 -8.41
N TYR A 87 -0.37 -15.26 -8.56
CA TYR A 87 -0.35 -16.66 -8.11
C TYR A 87 0.71 -17.52 -8.83
N ARG A 88 1.16 -17.09 -10.03
CA ARG A 88 2.08 -17.87 -10.87
C ARG A 88 3.55 -17.52 -10.65
N GLY A 89 3.85 -16.58 -9.74
CA GLY A 89 5.22 -16.23 -9.35
C GLY A 89 5.27 -14.92 -8.57
N ASN A 90 6.41 -14.64 -7.94
CA ASN A 90 6.64 -13.41 -7.19
C ASN A 90 6.82 -12.21 -8.15
N VAL A 91 5.76 -11.83 -8.87
CA VAL A 91 5.77 -10.87 -10.00
C VAL A 91 6.35 -9.51 -9.61
N LEU A 92 6.15 -9.10 -8.34
CA LEU A 92 6.61 -7.81 -7.83
C LEU A 92 7.92 -7.90 -7.05
N GLN A 93 8.39 -9.08 -6.65
CA GLN A 93 9.61 -9.15 -5.85
C GLN A 93 10.83 -8.95 -6.74
N ILE A 94 11.57 -7.87 -6.46
CA ILE A 94 12.82 -7.56 -7.15
C ILE A 94 13.98 -7.53 -6.15
N PRO A 95 14.28 -8.65 -5.46
CA PRO A 95 15.20 -8.67 -4.31
C PRO A 95 16.63 -8.27 -4.68
N GLN A 96 17.02 -8.42 -5.94
CA GLN A 96 18.34 -8.06 -6.45
C GLN A 96 18.36 -6.74 -7.23
N PHE A 97 17.25 -5.98 -7.26
CA PHE A 97 17.22 -4.70 -7.94
C PHE A 97 18.23 -3.75 -7.34
N LYS A 98 19.19 -3.29 -8.12
CA LYS A 98 20.16 -2.27 -7.72
C LYS A 98 20.45 -1.39 -8.94
N ASP A 99 20.40 -0.09 -8.73
CA ASP A 99 20.91 0.88 -9.69
C ASP A 99 22.34 1.27 -9.29
N ASP A 100 23.32 0.84 -10.10
CA ASP A 100 24.74 1.14 -9.91
C ASP A 100 25.16 2.48 -10.54
N SER A 101 24.21 3.27 -11.05
CA SER A 101 24.50 4.53 -11.75
C SER A 101 25.13 5.60 -10.85
N SER A 102 24.88 5.56 -9.54
CA SER A 102 25.54 6.45 -8.56
C SER A 102 25.45 5.91 -7.12
N PRO A 103 26.34 6.32 -6.21
CA PRO A 103 26.23 5.99 -4.77
C PRO A 103 24.91 6.43 -4.14
N LEU A 104 24.33 7.56 -4.61
CA LEU A 104 23.03 8.06 -4.16
C LEU A 104 21.86 7.17 -4.63
N ALA A 105 22.06 6.36 -5.67
CA ALA A 105 21.06 5.43 -6.18
C ALA A 105 20.92 4.17 -5.30
N TRP A 106 21.88 3.90 -4.40
CA TRP A 106 21.82 2.76 -3.47
C TRP A 106 20.64 2.85 -2.52
N ASP A 107 20.50 3.97 -1.81
CA ASP A 107 19.41 4.19 -0.85
C ASP A 107 18.04 4.13 -1.55
N CYS A 108 17.96 4.74 -2.73
CA CYS A 108 16.74 4.70 -3.54
C CYS A 108 16.43 3.28 -4.04
N SER A 109 17.45 2.50 -4.41
CA SER A 109 17.27 1.09 -4.82
C SER A 109 16.81 0.23 -3.65
N ALA A 110 17.37 0.45 -2.45
CA ALA A 110 16.92 -0.22 -1.24
C ALA A 110 15.45 0.09 -0.96
N TRP A 111 15.07 1.37 -1.06
CA TRP A 111 13.68 1.77 -0.89
C TRP A 111 12.75 1.15 -1.93
N VAL A 112 13.15 1.08 -3.20
CA VAL A 112 12.37 0.41 -4.27
C VAL A 112 12.10 -1.06 -3.94
N ARG A 113 13.09 -1.79 -3.41
CA ARG A 113 12.90 -3.18 -2.97
C ARG A 113 11.88 -3.27 -1.83
N THR A 114 11.95 -2.36 -0.86
CA THR A 114 11.01 -2.33 0.26
C THR A 114 9.59 -2.00 -0.19
N TYR A 115 9.45 -1.02 -1.09
CA TYR A 115 8.17 -0.64 -1.67
C TYR A 115 7.55 -1.77 -2.50
N ALA A 116 8.36 -2.51 -3.25
CA ALA A 116 7.92 -3.69 -3.97
C ALA A 116 7.39 -4.80 -3.02
N LEU A 117 8.08 -5.03 -1.89
CA LEU A 117 7.62 -5.96 -0.85
C LEU A 117 6.30 -5.51 -0.20
N TYR A 118 6.09 -4.19 -0.04
CA TYR A 118 4.82 -3.66 0.43
C TYR A 118 3.68 -3.97 -0.55
N LEU A 119 3.88 -3.73 -1.84
CA LEU A 119 2.85 -4.00 -2.86
C LEU A 119 2.53 -5.49 -2.97
N ASP A 120 3.55 -6.35 -2.88
CA ASP A 120 3.39 -7.81 -2.84
C ASP A 120 2.55 -8.24 -1.62
N GLU A 121 2.85 -7.70 -0.44
CA GLU A 121 2.06 -7.98 0.77
C GLU A 121 0.64 -7.41 0.69
N ARG A 122 0.44 -6.28 0.00
CA ARG A 122 -0.88 -5.70 -0.22
C ARG A 122 -1.77 -6.64 -1.04
N LEU A 123 -1.22 -7.29 -2.06
CA LEU A 123 -1.91 -8.31 -2.84
C LEU A 123 -2.26 -9.52 -1.99
N GLU A 124 -1.31 -10.00 -1.22
CA GLU A 124 -1.50 -11.14 -0.32
C GLU A 124 -2.59 -10.86 0.73
N CYS A 125 -2.59 -9.65 1.30
CA CYS A 125 -3.62 -9.21 2.21
C CYS A 125 -5.00 -9.19 1.53
N PHE A 126 -5.11 -8.63 0.33
CA PHE A 126 -6.37 -8.66 -0.44
C PHE A 126 -6.81 -10.11 -0.72
N ARG A 127 -5.88 -10.99 -1.05
CA ARG A 127 -6.14 -12.42 -1.30
C ARG A 127 -6.76 -13.12 -0.10
N ILE A 128 -6.32 -12.78 1.11
CA ILE A 128 -6.82 -13.34 2.36
C ILE A 128 -8.16 -12.71 2.74
N LEU A 129 -8.29 -11.39 2.63
CA LEU A 129 -9.47 -10.64 3.04
C LEU A 129 -10.65 -10.84 2.07
N LYS A 130 -10.38 -11.02 0.76
CA LYS A 130 -11.39 -11.03 -0.32
C LYS A 130 -12.12 -9.68 -0.51
N TYR A 131 -11.55 -8.61 0.01
CA TYR A 131 -12.00 -7.24 -0.21
C TYR A 131 -10.82 -6.27 -0.05
N ASP A 132 -10.99 -5.05 -0.58
CA ASP A 132 -9.99 -3.99 -0.44
C ASP A 132 -10.28 -3.16 0.80
N VAL A 133 -9.31 -3.11 1.73
CA VAL A 133 -9.39 -2.32 2.96
C VAL A 133 -9.56 -0.83 2.65
N GLU A 134 -9.01 -0.35 1.53
CA GLU A 134 -9.16 1.05 1.13
C GLU A 134 -10.57 1.38 0.65
N LEU A 135 -11.27 0.42 0.04
CA LEU A 135 -12.61 0.63 -0.51
C LEU A 135 -13.72 0.17 0.46
N ASP A 136 -13.34 -0.42 1.60
CA ASP A 136 -14.29 -0.84 2.62
C ASP A 136 -15.07 0.38 3.12
N ARG A 137 -16.38 0.37 2.83
CA ARG A 137 -17.28 1.42 3.29
C ARG A 137 -17.52 1.13 4.76
N LEU A 138 -16.94 1.97 5.61
CA LEU A 138 -17.16 1.90 7.05
C LEU A 138 -18.67 1.73 7.33
N LEU A 139 -19.01 0.64 8.01
CA LEU A 139 -20.38 0.25 8.32
C LEU A 139 -20.88 1.05 9.52
N LYS A 140 -22.07 1.66 9.40
CA LYS A 140 -22.77 2.24 10.55
C LYS A 140 -23.54 1.13 11.26
N LEU A 141 -22.99 0.64 12.37
CA LEU A 141 -23.69 -0.32 13.23
C LEU A 141 -24.89 0.39 13.89
N PRO A 142 -26.09 -0.20 13.89
CA PRO A 142 -27.31 0.48 14.34
C PRO A 142 -27.34 0.84 15.83
N HIS A 143 -26.35 0.39 16.63
CA HIS A 143 -26.30 0.54 18.09
C HIS A 143 -24.96 1.10 18.62
N ALA A 144 -24.02 1.47 17.74
CA ALA A 144 -22.74 2.05 18.13
C ALA A 144 -22.73 3.55 17.82
N SER A 145 -22.27 4.37 18.76
CA SER A 145 -22.23 5.84 18.66
C SER A 145 -21.66 6.30 17.31
N GLY A 146 -22.49 6.80 16.38
CA GLY A 146 -22.22 7.66 15.21
C GLY A 146 -21.03 7.41 14.25
N LYS A 147 -20.07 6.56 14.61
CA LYS A 147 -18.83 6.27 13.90
C LYS A 147 -19.03 5.02 13.08
N ALA A 148 -18.58 5.13 11.85
CA ALA A 148 -18.58 4.03 10.93
C ALA A 148 -17.36 3.14 11.24
N HIS A 149 -17.54 1.82 11.29
CA HIS A 149 -16.52 0.83 11.66
C HIS A 149 -16.16 -0.04 10.46
N SER A 150 -14.94 -0.54 10.43
CA SER A 150 -14.51 -1.51 9.42
C SER A 150 -15.19 -2.86 9.60
N ARG A 151 -15.16 -3.69 8.55
CA ARG A 151 -15.75 -5.03 8.55
C ARG A 151 -15.21 -5.94 9.67
N THR A 152 -13.97 -5.74 10.11
CA THR A 152 -13.33 -6.56 11.16
C THR A 152 -14.01 -6.44 12.52
N ARG A 153 -14.79 -5.37 12.75
CA ARG A 153 -15.54 -5.15 13.99
C ARG A 153 -16.62 -6.22 14.26
N SER A 154 -17.08 -6.91 13.22
CA SER A 154 -18.18 -7.88 13.32
C SER A 154 -17.87 -9.23 12.67
N LEU A 155 -16.60 -9.53 12.38
CA LEU A 155 -16.22 -10.81 11.81
C LEU A 155 -16.34 -11.94 12.84
N PRO A 156 -16.77 -13.15 12.43
CA PRO A 156 -16.66 -14.35 13.25
C PRO A 156 -15.22 -14.63 13.65
N LEU A 157 -15.02 -15.24 14.83
CA LEU A 157 -13.69 -15.49 15.39
C LEU A 157 -12.73 -16.20 14.42
N ALA A 158 -13.19 -17.25 13.74
CA ALA A 158 -12.37 -18.03 12.83
C ALA A 158 -11.80 -17.20 11.67
N GLU A 159 -12.62 -16.33 11.07
CA GLU A 159 -12.18 -15.41 10.02
C GLU A 159 -11.29 -14.30 10.58
N LEU A 160 -11.65 -13.78 11.75
CA LEU A 160 -10.92 -12.70 12.41
C LEU A 160 -9.48 -13.11 12.75
N LEU A 161 -9.28 -14.32 13.26
CA LEU A 161 -7.96 -14.88 13.58
C LEU A 161 -7.07 -15.11 12.34
N VAL A 162 -7.67 -15.14 11.14
CA VAL A 162 -6.93 -15.25 9.87
C VAL A 162 -6.67 -13.86 9.26
N GLN A 163 -7.66 -12.97 9.29
CA GLN A 163 -7.55 -11.65 8.65
C GLN A 163 -6.69 -10.67 9.45
N LEU A 164 -6.74 -10.70 10.79
CA LEU A 164 -5.92 -9.79 11.62
C LEU A 164 -4.42 -9.97 11.39
N PRO A 165 -3.85 -11.19 11.37
CA PRO A 165 -2.43 -11.38 11.04
C PRO A 165 -2.05 -10.85 9.65
N ALA A 166 -2.91 -10.99 8.65
CA ALA A 166 -2.67 -10.47 7.29
C ALA A 166 -2.60 -8.94 7.29
N LEU A 167 -3.56 -8.29 7.94
CA LEU A 167 -3.57 -6.83 8.13
C LEU A 167 -2.34 -6.34 8.90
N GLN A 168 -1.97 -7.03 9.98
CA GLN A 168 -0.77 -6.71 10.76
C GLN A 168 0.51 -6.84 9.92
N LYS A 169 0.61 -7.87 9.08
CA LYS A 169 1.77 -8.06 8.20
C LYS A 169 1.84 -6.96 7.13
N LEU A 170 0.70 -6.57 6.55
CA LEU A 170 0.61 -5.43 5.64
C LEU A 170 1.05 -4.13 6.31
N LEU A 171 0.54 -3.84 7.53
CA LEU A 171 0.94 -2.64 8.29
C LEU A 171 2.45 -2.64 8.60
N LEU A 172 3.03 -3.80 8.91
CA LEU A 172 4.47 -3.91 9.13
C LEU A 172 5.26 -3.54 7.88
N ARG A 173 4.87 -4.06 6.70
CA ARG A 173 5.52 -3.73 5.43
C ARG A 173 5.38 -2.26 5.09
N LEU A 174 4.21 -1.68 5.38
CA LEU A 174 3.93 -0.26 5.22
C LEU A 174 4.93 0.59 6.02
N ILE A 175 5.10 0.28 7.30
CA ILE A 175 6.01 1.01 8.20
C ILE A 175 7.46 0.92 7.71
N TYR A 176 7.85 -0.22 7.12
CA TYR A 176 9.19 -0.39 6.55
C TYR A 176 9.44 0.42 5.28
N CYS A 177 8.43 1.01 4.65
CA CYS A 177 8.61 1.98 3.56
C CYS A 177 9.21 3.33 4.03
N GLN A 178 9.85 3.37 5.20
CA GLN A 178 10.60 4.52 5.67
C GLN A 178 11.81 4.80 4.76
N PRO A 179 11.92 5.98 4.16
CA PRO A 179 13.08 6.36 3.38
C PRO A 179 14.24 6.74 4.30
N GLU A 180 15.45 6.45 3.83
CA GLU A 180 16.71 6.78 4.48
C GLU A 180 17.67 7.40 3.47
N GLY A 181 18.65 8.16 3.96
CA GLY A 181 19.72 8.75 3.14
C GLY A 181 19.19 9.55 1.93
N ALA A 182 19.74 9.26 0.75
CA ALA A 182 19.38 9.94 -0.49
C ALA A 182 17.92 9.69 -0.95
N ALA A 183 17.26 8.66 -0.43
CA ALA A 183 15.86 8.37 -0.77
C ALA A 183 14.91 9.42 -0.17
N CYS A 184 15.27 10.06 0.95
CA CYS A 184 14.46 11.08 1.62
C CYS A 184 14.18 12.30 0.72
N THR A 185 15.13 12.66 -0.14
CA THR A 185 15.05 13.83 -1.02
C THR A 185 14.55 13.48 -2.43
N ASN A 186 14.28 12.20 -2.73
CA ASN A 186 13.85 11.79 -4.06
C ASN A 186 12.33 12.01 -4.25
N TYR A 187 11.96 12.83 -5.23
CA TYR A 187 10.55 13.19 -5.46
C TYR A 187 9.64 12.01 -5.81
N LEU A 188 10.13 11.00 -6.53
CA LEU A 188 9.35 9.81 -6.86
C LEU A 188 9.14 8.92 -5.63
N VAL A 189 10.17 8.81 -4.77
CA VAL A 189 10.08 8.08 -3.50
C VAL A 189 9.06 8.77 -2.59
N GLN A 190 9.15 10.09 -2.43
CA GLN A 190 8.21 10.86 -1.64
C GLN A 190 6.76 10.75 -2.16
N TYR A 191 6.57 10.75 -3.49
CA TYR A 191 5.25 10.53 -4.09
C TYR A 191 4.70 9.13 -3.75
N ALA A 192 5.50 8.09 -3.95
CA ALA A 192 5.10 6.72 -3.67
C ALA A 192 4.84 6.52 -2.16
N LEU A 193 5.65 7.12 -1.30
CA LEU A 193 5.47 7.15 0.14
C LEU A 193 4.16 7.83 0.54
N ALA A 194 3.76 8.92 -0.14
CA ALA A 194 2.48 9.56 0.11
C ALA A 194 1.31 8.61 -0.21
N LEU A 195 1.38 7.79 -1.27
CA LEU A 195 0.36 6.76 -1.53
C LEU A 195 0.28 5.75 -0.38
N VAL A 196 1.43 5.26 0.09
CA VAL A 196 1.54 4.33 1.22
C VAL A 196 0.94 4.94 2.49
N LEU A 197 1.26 6.21 2.79
CA LEU A 197 0.70 6.94 3.93
C LEU A 197 -0.82 7.13 3.82
N LYS A 198 -1.37 7.34 2.62
CA LYS A 198 -2.84 7.42 2.44
C LYS A 198 -3.54 6.13 2.88
N GLU A 199 -2.94 4.97 2.64
CA GLU A 199 -3.53 3.67 2.98
C GLU A 199 -3.37 3.29 4.47
N SER A 200 -2.33 3.83 5.11
CA SER A 200 -1.95 3.47 6.48
C SER A 200 -3.08 3.65 7.51
N PHE A 201 -3.90 4.69 7.37
CA PHE A 201 -4.96 4.98 8.33
C PHE A 201 -6.07 3.93 8.33
N LYS A 202 -6.55 3.51 7.15
CA LYS A 202 -7.63 2.53 7.07
C LYS A 202 -7.13 1.15 7.50
N ILE A 203 -5.89 0.79 7.15
CA ILE A 203 -5.26 -0.45 7.65
C ILE A 203 -5.22 -0.43 9.18
N TYR A 204 -4.77 0.67 9.79
CA TYR A 204 -4.73 0.83 11.24
C TYR A 204 -6.12 0.75 11.89
N CYS A 205 -7.12 1.44 11.33
CA CYS A 205 -8.50 1.37 11.80
C CYS A 205 -9.07 -0.05 11.74
N SER A 206 -8.85 -0.76 10.63
CA SER A 206 -9.29 -2.14 10.46
C SER A 206 -8.63 -3.10 11.45
N ILE A 207 -7.36 -2.88 11.79
CA ILE A 207 -6.70 -3.64 12.86
C ILE A 207 -7.37 -3.32 14.19
N ASN A 208 -7.50 -2.05 14.57
CA ASN A 208 -8.08 -1.65 15.85
C ASN A 208 -9.50 -2.17 16.05
N ASP A 209 -10.36 -2.05 15.06
CA ASP A 209 -11.72 -2.57 15.12
C ASP A 209 -11.74 -4.10 15.31
N GLY A 210 -10.85 -4.81 14.63
CA GLY A 210 -10.69 -6.25 14.80
C GLY A 210 -10.12 -6.61 16.17
N ILE A 211 -9.22 -5.80 16.73
CA ILE A 211 -8.70 -5.99 18.09
C ILE A 211 -9.80 -5.81 19.13
N ILE A 212 -10.67 -4.81 18.98
CA ILE A 212 -11.77 -4.64 19.94
C ILE A 212 -12.75 -5.81 19.83
N ASN A 213 -13.11 -6.26 18.63
CA ASN A 213 -13.94 -7.46 18.44
C ASN A 213 -13.29 -8.71 19.08
N LEU A 214 -11.98 -8.87 18.92
CA LEU A 214 -11.22 -9.96 19.53
C LEU A 214 -11.22 -9.90 21.06
N VAL A 215 -11.12 -8.71 21.65
CA VAL A 215 -11.22 -8.52 23.11
C VAL A 215 -12.65 -8.82 23.60
N ASP A 216 -13.67 -8.36 22.88
CA ASP A 216 -15.09 -8.60 23.21
C ASP A 216 -15.40 -10.12 23.31
N MET A 217 -14.75 -10.94 22.47
CA MET A 217 -14.93 -12.40 22.46
C MET A 217 -13.95 -13.17 23.36
N TYR A 218 -12.90 -12.55 23.90
CA TYR A 218 -11.70 -13.23 24.44
C TYR A 218 -11.99 -14.28 25.53
N PHE A 219 -12.85 -13.96 26.49
CA PHE A 219 -13.13 -14.83 27.64
C PHE A 219 -13.99 -16.04 27.29
N GLU A 220 -14.66 -16.02 26.14
CA GLU A 220 -15.47 -17.14 25.64
C GLU A 220 -14.68 -18.04 24.67
N MET A 221 -13.45 -17.66 24.30
CA MET A 221 -12.62 -18.40 23.35
C MET A 221 -12.03 -19.68 23.95
N PRO A 222 -11.88 -20.76 23.15
CA PRO A 222 -11.04 -21.89 23.53
C PRO A 222 -9.60 -21.44 23.84
N LYS A 223 -8.95 -22.09 24.82
CA LYS A 223 -7.59 -21.74 25.28
C LYS A 223 -6.58 -21.54 24.14
N TYR A 224 -6.62 -22.40 23.12
CA TYR A 224 -5.71 -22.32 21.98
C TYR A 224 -5.91 -21.05 21.15
N ASP A 225 -7.16 -20.65 20.93
CA ASP A 225 -7.50 -19.44 20.20
C ASP A 225 -7.24 -18.19 21.04
N ALA A 226 -7.49 -18.24 22.36
CA ALA A 226 -7.16 -17.16 23.29
C ALA A 226 -5.65 -16.85 23.29
N ILE A 227 -4.77 -17.86 23.21
CA ILE A 227 -3.31 -17.64 23.12
C ILE A 227 -2.95 -16.90 21.83
N LYS A 228 -3.54 -17.28 20.69
CA LYS A 228 -3.33 -16.57 19.41
C LYS A 228 -3.85 -15.14 19.47
N ALA A 229 -5.05 -14.97 20.02
CA ALA A 229 -5.69 -13.68 20.22
C ALA A 229 -4.80 -12.74 21.05
N LEU A 230 -4.23 -13.24 22.15
CA LEU A 230 -3.33 -12.46 23.00
C LEU A 230 -2.06 -12.00 22.25
N GLU A 231 -1.49 -12.85 21.40
CA GLU A 231 -0.32 -12.46 20.59
C GLU A 231 -0.68 -11.39 19.56
N ILE A 232 -1.82 -11.53 18.89
CA ILE A 232 -2.34 -10.53 17.95
C ILE A 232 -2.58 -9.19 18.66
N TYR A 233 -3.18 -9.21 19.87
CA TYR A 233 -3.39 -8.02 20.70
C TYR A 233 -2.09 -7.32 21.05
N LYS A 234 -1.10 -8.05 21.59
CA LYS A 234 0.21 -7.48 21.96
C LYS A 234 0.91 -6.85 20.77
N ARG A 235 0.88 -7.53 19.62
CA ARG A 235 1.46 -7.00 18.38
C ARG A 235 0.79 -5.72 17.91
N ALA A 236 -0.54 -5.59 18.07
CA ALA A 236 -1.25 -4.37 17.67
C ALA A 236 -0.77 -3.14 18.46
N GLY A 237 -0.52 -3.28 19.77
CA GLY A 237 0.05 -2.21 20.58
C GLY A 237 1.43 -1.75 20.08
N GLN A 238 2.34 -2.70 19.83
CA GLN A 238 3.66 -2.41 19.30
C GLN A 238 3.61 -1.76 17.90
N GLN A 239 2.67 -2.18 17.05
CA GLN A 239 2.51 -1.62 15.72
C GLN A 239 1.92 -0.21 15.73
N ALA A 240 1.05 0.11 16.69
CA ALA A 240 0.54 1.47 16.87
C ALA A 240 1.67 2.47 17.19
N GLU A 241 2.57 2.10 18.12
CA GLU A 241 3.74 2.91 18.47
C GLU A 241 4.69 3.09 17.27
N LYS A 242 5.02 1.99 16.58
CA LYS A 242 5.88 2.03 15.38
C LYS A 242 5.27 2.89 14.26
N LEU A 243 3.95 2.82 14.06
CA LEU A 243 3.27 3.66 13.08
C LEU A 243 3.33 5.14 13.47
N SER A 244 3.20 5.46 14.76
CA SER A 244 3.35 6.83 15.24
C SER A 244 4.75 7.37 14.94
N ASN A 245 5.79 6.61 15.30
CA ASN A 245 7.18 6.99 15.01
C ASN A 245 7.44 7.16 13.51
N PHE A 246 6.86 6.29 12.69
CA PHE A 246 6.93 6.39 11.23
C PHE A 246 6.27 7.66 10.69
N TYR A 247 5.11 8.06 11.23
CA TYR A 247 4.48 9.33 10.87
C TYR A 247 5.33 10.52 11.29
N ASP A 248 5.92 10.49 12.48
CA ASP A 248 6.78 11.57 12.97
C ASP A 248 8.03 11.73 12.11
N HIS A 249 8.63 10.62 11.65
CA HIS A 249 9.69 10.65 10.64
C HIS A 249 9.21 11.28 9.32
N CYS A 250 8.05 10.85 8.82
CA CYS A 250 7.51 11.35 7.55
C CYS A 250 7.14 12.84 7.59
N LYS A 251 6.81 13.39 8.77
CA LYS A 251 6.55 14.83 8.94
C LYS A 251 7.79 15.69 8.69
N LEU A 252 8.99 15.12 8.77
CA LEU A 252 10.25 15.81 8.48
C LEU A 252 10.56 15.89 6.98
N LEU A 253 9.81 15.18 6.13
CA LEU A 253 10.02 15.11 4.69
C LEU A 253 9.23 16.21 3.96
N GLU A 254 9.62 16.52 2.71
CA GLU A 254 8.96 17.59 1.94
C GLU A 254 7.48 17.28 1.63
N LEU A 255 7.11 16.00 1.49
CA LEU A 255 5.73 15.55 1.29
C LEU A 255 4.79 16.03 2.40
N ALA A 256 5.30 16.28 3.61
CA ALA A 256 4.49 16.74 4.74
C ALA A 256 3.83 18.10 4.50
N ARG A 257 4.38 18.90 3.56
CA ARG A 257 3.78 20.20 3.17
C ARG A 257 2.43 20.05 2.49
N THR A 258 2.17 18.91 1.85
CA THR A 258 0.95 18.63 1.09
C THR A 258 0.15 17.46 1.64
N PHE A 259 0.70 16.72 2.61
CA PHE A 259 0.07 15.55 3.21
C PHE A 259 -0.47 15.84 4.60
N GLN A 260 -1.75 15.49 4.83
CA GLN A 260 -2.35 15.57 6.16
C GLN A 260 -2.20 14.24 6.90
N PHE A 261 -1.46 14.26 8.00
CA PHE A 261 -1.23 13.06 8.81
C PHE A 261 -2.44 12.78 9.73
N PRO A 262 -2.97 11.55 9.71
CA PRO A 262 -4.03 11.15 10.64
C PRO A 262 -3.53 11.14 12.08
N THR A 263 -4.38 11.55 13.02
CA THR A 263 -4.10 11.38 14.45
C THR A 263 -4.41 9.94 14.86
N LEU A 264 -3.37 9.20 15.26
CA LEU A 264 -3.53 7.88 15.84
C LEU A 264 -4.03 8.04 17.28
N ARG A 265 -5.22 7.51 17.56
CA ARG A 265 -5.66 7.30 18.95
C ARG A 265 -5.42 5.84 19.29
N GLN A 266 -4.75 5.60 20.40
CA GLN A 266 -4.60 4.25 20.93
C GLN A 266 -5.97 3.79 21.42
N ALA A 267 -6.41 2.62 20.96
CA ALA A 267 -7.74 2.10 21.31
C ALA A 267 -7.84 1.63 22.77
N CYS A 268 -6.71 1.49 23.49
CA CYS A 268 -6.70 0.97 24.86
C CYS A 268 -5.62 1.68 25.71
N PRO A 269 -5.97 2.25 26.88
CA PRO A 269 -4.99 2.55 27.92
C PRO A 269 -4.47 1.23 28.49
N ASP A 270 -3.18 1.17 28.84
CA ASP A 270 -2.49 0.01 29.42
C ASP A 270 -3.40 -0.85 30.30
N ILE A 271 -3.68 -2.09 29.89
CA ILE A 271 -4.17 -3.12 30.82
C ILE A 271 -2.96 -3.51 31.67
N ARG A 272 -2.69 -2.74 32.72
CA ARG A 272 -1.72 -3.11 33.74
C ARG A 272 -2.35 -4.22 34.57
N TYR A 273 -1.80 -5.42 34.44
CA TYR A 273 -2.02 -6.51 35.40
C TYR A 273 -1.39 -6.15 36.74
#